data_AF-A0A1C5KXX4-F1
#
_entry.id   AF-A0A1C5KXX4-F1
#
_cell.length_a   1.000
_cell.length_b   1.000
_cell.length_c   1.000
_cell.angle_alpha   90.00
_cell.angle_beta   90.00
_cell.angle_gamma   90.00
#
_symmetry.space_group_name_H-M   'P 1'
#
loop_
_entity.id
_entity.type
_entity.pdbx_description
1 polymer ?
#
loop_
_entity_poly.entity_id
_entity_poly.type
_entity_poly.pdbx_seq_one_letter_code
_entity_poly.pdbx_strand_id
1 'polypeptide(L)'
;MRDNKKKKFLAGISLVLCLLILGICLTGSVSGQKKAVLENPIKGISSDRSQVVYRGKGFYSPVVSGDNETDTQYLNTEVLIQDQESENQDSDSEDQENQNAEDLFSDDGSESDGQADGSGENSEETAMSDQEDTGAEKTDTPVTTKFEDSDTETADHADGSDDDRNQAGALAPEPTEIPQETPEVEDLRPTISSDLTDGETIHKESRVFSVYAEDYKERVLTPSQLTVTCNGEKLSSISTDNGVIRYKAYLNESNEISITATDRYGNTDTVSVTVYKEINGNEEEEEQPAGTITFSLEGSTIGLGNIIGPTEVPFYEEETLPYVLNRVLYSAGCQYHFTGSMDAGFYLKSVDRTGITSGYEIPAQIEEHLEEVNDIPDPDTCSPDWLGEGTLTGGSGWMFSVNGVYLSSGMNTYFPADGDEIRVRFTLYYGADIGEAMLGGETWGDW
;
A
#
# COMPACT_ATOMS: atom_id res chain seq x y z
N MET A 1 -8.35 -59.60 36.63
CA MET A 1 -9.05 -58.29 36.55
C MET A 1 -8.75 -57.32 37.70
N ARG A 2 -8.76 -57.73 38.98
CA ARG A 2 -8.77 -56.79 40.13
C ARG A 2 -7.57 -55.82 40.19
N ASP A 3 -6.36 -56.26 39.83
CA ASP A 3 -5.15 -55.41 39.93
C ASP A 3 -5.00 -54.36 38.81
N ASN A 4 -5.55 -54.59 37.62
CA ASN A 4 -5.51 -53.55 36.56
C ASN A 4 -6.35 -52.32 36.92
N LYS A 5 -7.41 -52.47 37.73
CA LYS A 5 -8.12 -51.31 38.30
C LYS A 5 -7.25 -50.57 39.33
N LYS A 6 -6.50 -51.27 40.19
CA LYS A 6 -5.56 -50.65 41.15
C LYS A 6 -4.44 -49.88 40.44
N LYS A 7 -3.80 -50.46 39.43
CA LYS A 7 -2.72 -49.81 38.67
C LYS A 7 -3.20 -48.55 37.94
N LYS A 8 -4.36 -48.60 37.27
CA LYS A 8 -4.94 -47.41 36.60
C LYS A 8 -5.35 -46.31 37.59
N PHE A 9 -5.89 -46.67 38.76
CA PHE A 9 -6.23 -45.72 39.82
C PHE A 9 -4.99 -45.03 40.41
N LEU A 10 -3.91 -45.78 40.67
CA LEU A 10 -2.66 -45.24 41.18
C LEU A 10 -1.97 -44.29 40.18
N ALA A 11 -2.00 -44.63 38.89
CA ALA A 11 -1.49 -43.76 37.83
C ALA A 11 -2.26 -42.44 37.73
N GLY A 12 -3.59 -42.49 37.83
CA GLY A 12 -4.43 -41.27 37.83
C GLY A 12 -4.11 -40.35 39.01
N ILE A 13 -3.94 -40.88 40.22
CA ILE A 13 -3.53 -40.10 41.40
C ILE A 13 -2.15 -39.47 41.19
N SER A 14 -1.19 -40.20 40.62
CA SER A 14 0.15 -39.67 40.35
C SER A 14 0.15 -38.54 39.32
N LEU A 15 -0.71 -38.61 38.30
CA LEU A 15 -0.85 -37.56 37.28
C LEU A 15 -1.48 -36.28 37.86
N VAL A 16 -2.54 -36.42 38.67
CA VAL A 16 -3.15 -35.29 39.38
C VAL A 16 -2.16 -34.63 40.34
N LEU A 17 -1.34 -35.42 41.04
CA LEU A 17 -0.31 -34.88 41.94
C LEU A 17 0.77 -34.10 41.18
N CYS A 18 1.23 -34.58 40.02
CA CYS A 18 2.17 -33.84 39.18
C CYS A 18 1.60 -32.49 38.72
N LEU A 19 0.35 -32.46 38.23
CA LEU A 19 -0.30 -31.22 37.80
C LEU A 19 -0.44 -30.20 38.95
N LEU A 20 -0.75 -30.67 40.16
CA LEU A 20 -0.84 -29.81 41.35
C LEU A 20 0.52 -29.19 41.72
N ILE A 21 1.61 -29.96 41.63
CA ILE A 21 2.97 -29.46 41.86
C ILE A 21 3.37 -28.44 40.78
N LEU A 22 3.02 -28.71 39.52
CA LEU A 22 3.34 -27.83 38.39
C LEU A 22 2.66 -26.46 38.51
N GLY A 23 1.38 -26.43 38.91
CA GLY A 23 0.66 -25.17 39.19
C GLY A 23 1.26 -24.37 40.36
N ILE A 24 1.70 -25.04 41.43
CA ILE A 24 2.39 -24.37 42.55
C ILE A 24 3.72 -23.75 42.10
N CYS A 25 4.51 -24.46 41.29
CA CYS A 25 5.75 -23.92 40.73
C CYS A 25 5.53 -22.69 39.84
N LEU A 26 4.50 -22.70 38.98
CA LEU A 26 4.17 -21.57 38.10
C LEU A 26 3.75 -20.32 38.90
N THR A 27 2.87 -20.48 39.90
CA THR A 27 2.43 -19.34 40.74
C THR A 27 3.55 -18.74 41.61
N GLY A 28 4.56 -19.54 41.98
CA GLY A 28 5.72 -19.05 42.75
C GLY A 28 6.57 -18.02 41.98
N SER A 29 6.92 -18.32 40.72
CA SER A 29 7.86 -17.52 39.93
C SER A 29 7.39 -16.10 39.60
N VAL A 30 6.07 -15.90 39.42
CA VAL A 30 5.49 -14.57 39.11
C VAL A 30 5.68 -13.58 40.27
N SER A 31 5.73 -14.06 41.51
CA SER A 31 5.83 -13.19 42.70
C SER A 31 7.20 -12.52 42.89
N GLY A 32 8.24 -12.92 42.14
CA GLY A 32 9.62 -12.48 42.33
C GLY A 32 10.13 -11.39 41.38
N GLN A 33 9.41 -11.08 40.30
CA GLN A 33 9.91 -10.16 39.27
C GLN A 33 9.79 -8.69 39.70
N LYS A 34 10.93 -8.05 40.02
CA LYS A 34 11.03 -6.60 40.03
C LYS A 34 11.03 -6.10 38.58
N LYS A 35 10.10 -5.18 38.26
CA LYS A 35 10.03 -4.52 36.95
C LYS A 35 11.39 -3.92 36.59
N ALA A 36 11.94 -4.33 35.45
CA ALA A 36 13.15 -3.72 34.91
C ALA A 36 12.85 -2.25 34.57
N VAL A 37 13.66 -1.35 35.11
CA VAL A 37 13.67 0.06 34.70
C VAL A 37 14.81 0.18 33.70
N LEU A 38 14.46 0.32 32.42
CA LEU A 38 15.42 0.68 31.37
C LEU A 38 16.00 2.05 31.70
N GLU A 39 17.33 2.18 31.69
CA GLU A 39 17.96 3.50 31.72
C GLU A 39 17.68 4.19 30.38
N ASN A 40 17.05 5.36 30.43
CA ASN A 40 16.74 6.14 29.23
C ASN A 40 18.06 6.63 28.61
N PRO A 41 18.41 6.25 27.36
CA PRO A 41 19.71 6.55 26.76
C PRO A 41 19.89 8.03 26.39
N ILE A 42 18.83 8.86 26.44
CA ILE A 42 18.86 10.26 25.98
C ILE A 42 19.61 11.16 26.98
N LYS A 43 20.94 11.17 26.88
CA LYS A 43 21.81 12.24 27.40
C LYS A 43 21.92 13.36 26.37
N GLY A 44 21.17 14.45 26.53
CA GLY A 44 21.37 15.63 25.67
C GLY A 44 20.22 16.64 25.52
N ILE A 45 19.02 16.38 26.06
CA ILE A 45 17.92 17.35 25.97
C ILE A 45 18.26 18.59 26.82
N SER A 46 18.46 19.72 26.14
CA SER A 46 18.56 21.04 26.78
C SER A 46 17.22 21.42 27.43
N SER A 47 17.27 22.06 28.60
CA SER A 47 16.09 22.53 29.34
C SER A 47 15.24 23.57 28.60
N ASP A 48 15.80 24.19 27.57
CA ASP A 48 15.33 25.49 27.06
C ASP A 48 14.41 25.35 25.83
N ARG A 49 14.10 24.12 25.39
CA ARG A 49 13.07 23.83 24.37
C ARG A 49 11.98 22.92 24.91
N SER A 50 11.14 23.51 25.78
CA SER A 50 10.03 22.81 26.44
C SER A 50 8.69 23.05 25.74
N GLN A 51 8.10 21.95 25.24
CA GLN A 51 6.66 21.70 25.06
C GLN A 51 5.79 22.72 24.28
N VAL A 52 5.31 22.28 23.12
CA VAL A 52 3.91 22.54 22.71
C VAL A 52 3.13 21.24 22.93
N VAL A 53 2.04 21.28 23.69
CA VAL A 53 1.21 20.11 23.99
C VAL A 53 -0.10 20.19 23.21
N TYR A 54 -0.20 19.45 22.10
CA TYR A 54 -1.47 19.29 21.40
C TYR A 54 -2.42 18.38 22.22
N ARG A 55 -3.33 19.01 22.97
CA ARG A 55 -4.51 18.34 23.53
C ARG A 55 -5.69 18.53 22.59
N GLY A 56 -5.97 17.53 21.76
CA GLY A 56 -7.15 17.52 20.91
C GLY A 56 -8.45 17.69 21.71
N LYS A 57 -9.26 18.68 21.33
CA LYS A 57 -10.65 18.85 21.78
C LYS A 57 -11.46 19.57 20.71
N GLY A 58 -12.36 18.84 20.05
CA GLY A 58 -13.49 19.35 19.29
C GLY A 58 -13.13 20.25 18.10
N PHE A 59 -13.13 19.69 16.90
CA PHE A 59 -13.14 20.50 15.68
C PHE A 59 -14.45 21.30 15.59
N TYR A 60 -14.31 22.62 15.45
CA TYR A 60 -15.42 23.54 15.25
C TYR A 60 -15.52 23.84 13.76
N SER A 61 -16.57 23.34 13.09
CA SER A 61 -16.82 23.70 11.70
C SER A 61 -17.34 25.15 11.63
N PRO A 62 -16.68 26.05 10.87
CA PRO A 62 -17.14 27.43 10.74
C PRO A 62 -18.36 27.50 9.80
N VAL A 63 -19.55 27.63 10.38
CA VAL A 63 -20.75 28.03 9.62
C VAL A 63 -20.50 29.42 9.03
N VAL A 64 -20.26 29.49 7.72
CA VAL A 64 -20.15 30.75 6.99
C VAL A 64 -21.55 31.32 6.79
N SER A 65 -21.89 32.33 7.58
CA SER A 65 -23.03 33.21 7.33
C SER A 65 -22.53 34.56 6.83
N GLY A 66 -22.86 34.92 5.60
CA GLY A 66 -22.50 36.21 5.00
C GLY A 66 -22.72 36.18 3.48
N ASP A 67 -23.71 36.93 3.01
CA ASP A 67 -24.15 36.92 1.62
C ASP A 67 -23.10 37.48 0.64
N ASN A 68 -22.87 36.78 -0.48
CA ASN A 68 -22.58 37.36 -1.80
C ASN A 68 -22.64 36.28 -2.88
N GLU A 69 -23.24 36.61 -4.03
CA GLU A 69 -23.22 35.77 -5.23
C GLU A 69 -21.87 35.92 -5.97
N THR A 70 -21.13 34.83 -6.20
CA THR A 70 -20.51 34.48 -7.51
C THR A 70 -19.74 33.15 -7.44
N ASP A 71 -19.87 32.36 -8.52
CA ASP A 71 -19.00 31.26 -8.99
C ASP A 71 -18.41 30.28 -7.96
N THR A 72 -19.18 29.25 -7.60
CA THR A 72 -18.66 27.98 -7.09
C THR A 72 -18.00 27.16 -8.21
N GLN A 73 -16.68 27.26 -8.34
CA GLN A 73 -15.90 26.21 -9.01
C GLN A 73 -15.86 24.97 -8.11
N TYR A 74 -16.64 23.94 -8.46
CA TYR A 74 -16.51 22.61 -7.90
C TYR A 74 -15.25 21.93 -8.44
N LEU A 75 -14.58 21.15 -7.59
CA LEU A 75 -13.50 20.26 -8.03
C LEU A 75 -14.12 19.06 -8.74
N ASN A 76 -13.99 19.01 -10.07
CA ASN A 76 -14.42 17.87 -10.86
C ASN A 76 -13.48 16.68 -10.59
N THR A 77 -14.00 15.64 -9.93
CA THR A 77 -13.40 14.30 -10.00
C THR A 77 -13.81 13.68 -11.34
N GLU A 78 -12.90 13.65 -12.30
CA GLU A 78 -13.13 12.96 -13.58
C GLU A 78 -13.17 11.44 -13.36
N VAL A 79 -14.36 10.86 -13.35
CA VAL A 79 -14.54 9.41 -13.46
C VAL A 79 -14.28 9.03 -14.91
N LEU A 80 -13.13 8.40 -15.16
CA LEU A 80 -12.78 7.83 -16.47
C LEU A 80 -13.63 6.58 -16.75
N ILE A 81 -14.86 6.81 -17.22
CA ILE A 81 -15.66 5.78 -17.89
C ILE A 81 -14.89 5.39 -19.17
N GLN A 82 -14.53 4.12 -19.28
CA GLN A 82 -14.03 3.57 -20.55
C GLN A 82 -15.23 3.17 -21.40
N ASP A 83 -15.57 3.99 -22.38
CA ASP A 83 -16.54 3.64 -23.41
C ASP A 83 -16.07 2.39 -24.17
N GLN A 84 -16.76 1.28 -23.99
CA GLN A 84 -16.65 0.11 -24.86
C GLN A 84 -17.45 0.40 -26.13
N GLU A 85 -16.79 0.55 -27.28
CA GLU A 85 -17.47 0.66 -28.58
C GLU A 85 -18.21 -0.65 -28.90
N SER A 86 -19.51 -0.69 -28.61
CA SER A 86 -20.38 -1.78 -29.07
C SER A 86 -20.62 -1.67 -30.57
N GLU A 87 -20.20 -2.69 -31.33
CA GLU A 87 -20.35 -2.71 -32.80
C GLU A 87 -21.82 -2.62 -33.23
N ASN A 88 -22.17 -1.58 -33.99
CA ASN A 88 -23.36 -1.58 -34.84
C ASN A 88 -22.96 -2.01 -36.25
N GLN A 89 -23.23 -3.28 -36.62
CA GLN A 89 -23.29 -3.69 -38.02
C GLN A 89 -24.76 -3.85 -38.43
N ASP A 90 -25.17 -3.08 -39.43
CA ASP A 90 -26.50 -3.17 -40.03
C ASP A 90 -26.74 -4.55 -40.69
N SER A 91 -27.99 -5.01 -40.64
CA SER A 91 -28.44 -6.22 -41.31
C SER A 91 -28.67 -5.99 -42.81
N ASP A 92 -28.17 -6.89 -43.66
CA ASP A 92 -28.94 -7.48 -44.77
C ASP A 92 -28.13 -8.50 -45.59
N SER A 93 -28.51 -9.78 -45.53
CA SER A 93 -28.75 -10.63 -46.72
C SER A 93 -29.21 -12.04 -46.33
N GLU A 94 -30.20 -12.57 -47.05
CA GLU A 94 -30.63 -13.98 -47.02
C GLU A 94 -29.56 -14.90 -47.66
N ASP A 95 -29.33 -16.12 -47.16
CA ASP A 95 -29.84 -17.36 -47.80
C ASP A 95 -29.53 -18.67 -47.01
N GLN A 96 -29.91 -19.83 -47.57
CA GLN A 96 -29.96 -21.16 -46.95
C GLN A 96 -28.69 -22.02 -47.14
N GLU A 97 -28.33 -22.88 -46.17
CA GLU A 97 -28.51 -24.36 -46.27
C GLU A 97 -27.90 -25.19 -45.11
N ASN A 98 -28.81 -25.83 -44.36
CA ASN A 98 -28.75 -27.09 -43.60
C ASN A 98 -27.64 -28.13 -43.95
N GLN A 99 -26.82 -28.52 -42.95
CA GLN A 99 -26.52 -29.91 -42.47
C GLN A 99 -25.39 -29.87 -41.41
N ASN A 100 -25.36 -30.50 -40.22
CA ASN A 100 -26.04 -31.63 -39.54
C ASN A 100 -25.10 -32.84 -39.32
N ALA A 101 -25.02 -33.33 -38.07
CA ALA A 101 -24.30 -34.53 -37.58
C ALA A 101 -22.74 -34.52 -37.72
N GLU A 102 -21.96 -35.30 -36.97
CA GLU A 102 -21.92 -35.71 -35.54
C GLU A 102 -20.55 -36.43 -35.32
N ASP A 103 -20.33 -37.09 -34.17
CA ASP A 103 -19.13 -37.86 -33.77
C ASP A 103 -17.81 -37.04 -33.60
N LEU A 104 -17.09 -37.01 -32.46
CA LEU A 104 -16.83 -37.90 -31.31
C LEU A 104 -15.54 -38.77 -31.42
N PHE A 105 -14.54 -38.34 -30.63
CA PHE A 105 -13.54 -39.14 -29.89
C PHE A 105 -12.40 -39.90 -30.57
N SER A 106 -11.24 -39.80 -29.89
CA SER A 106 -10.20 -40.83 -29.69
C SER A 106 -9.27 -41.19 -30.86
N ASP A 107 -8.03 -41.65 -30.62
CA ASP A 107 -7.09 -41.55 -29.48
C ASP A 107 -5.72 -42.11 -29.96
N ASP A 108 -4.63 -41.88 -29.20
CA ASP A 108 -3.35 -42.61 -29.25
C ASP A 108 -2.53 -42.54 -30.59
N GLY A 109 -1.21 -42.34 -30.62
CA GLY A 109 -0.21 -42.07 -29.57
C GLY A 109 1.15 -42.69 -29.95
N SER A 110 2.21 -42.34 -29.20
CA SER A 110 3.58 -42.91 -29.30
C SER A 110 4.36 -42.61 -30.62
N GLU A 111 5.70 -42.61 -30.69
CA GLU A 111 6.76 -42.24 -29.72
C GLU A 111 8.11 -42.04 -30.46
N SER A 112 9.11 -41.52 -29.74
CA SER A 112 10.58 -41.69 -29.95
C SER A 112 11.33 -40.98 -31.10
N ASP A 113 12.38 -40.26 -30.67
CA ASP A 113 13.78 -40.23 -31.17
C ASP A 113 14.13 -39.75 -32.60
N GLY A 114 15.08 -38.80 -32.70
CA GLY A 114 15.55 -38.27 -34.01
C GLY A 114 16.71 -37.25 -34.01
N GLN A 115 17.66 -37.37 -33.08
CA GLN A 115 18.94 -36.64 -32.92
C GLN A 115 19.48 -35.74 -34.09
N ALA A 116 19.95 -34.55 -33.70
CA ALA A 116 20.68 -33.51 -34.44
C ALA A 116 21.72 -33.90 -35.52
N ASP A 117 22.03 -32.93 -36.41
CA ASP A 117 23.39 -32.36 -36.55
C ASP A 117 23.33 -30.92 -37.11
N GLY A 118 24.44 -30.19 -37.21
CA GLY A 118 24.46 -28.75 -37.52
C GLY A 118 25.49 -28.23 -38.54
N SER A 119 25.46 -26.91 -38.74
CA SER A 119 26.50 -26.02 -39.31
C SER A 119 27.07 -26.27 -40.72
N GLY A 120 27.04 -25.21 -41.55
CA GLY A 120 27.87 -25.05 -42.75
C GLY A 120 27.91 -23.58 -43.18
N GLU A 121 29.11 -23.03 -43.40
CA GLU A 121 29.36 -21.59 -43.64
C GLU A 121 29.70 -21.26 -45.11
N ASN A 122 29.89 -19.95 -45.38
CA ASN A 122 30.59 -19.33 -46.52
C ASN A 122 29.88 -19.32 -47.91
N SER A 123 30.11 -18.31 -48.79
CA SER A 123 30.86 -17.03 -48.68
C SER A 123 30.66 -16.11 -49.93
N GLU A 124 30.72 -14.78 -49.74
CA GLU A 124 31.21 -13.74 -50.71
C GLU A 124 30.45 -13.59 -52.07
N GLU A 125 30.51 -12.54 -52.92
CA GLU A 125 31.25 -11.26 -53.12
C GLU A 125 30.26 -10.22 -53.79
N THR A 126 30.49 -8.91 -54.06
CA THR A 126 31.28 -7.79 -53.47
C THR A 126 31.02 -6.49 -54.29
N ALA A 127 30.68 -5.37 -53.62
CA ALA A 127 30.74 -3.96 -54.12
C ALA A 127 29.88 -3.58 -55.38
N MET A 128 29.74 -2.33 -55.86
CA MET A 128 30.23 -0.95 -55.57
C MET A 128 29.17 0.04 -56.16
N SER A 129 29.11 1.38 -56.02
CA SER A 129 29.88 2.49 -55.38
C SER A 129 28.87 3.63 -55.03
N ASP A 130 29.14 4.88 -54.60
CA ASP A 130 30.34 5.74 -54.42
C ASP A 130 30.02 6.94 -53.46
N GLN A 131 31.02 7.79 -53.17
CA GLN A 131 31.02 9.17 -52.60
C GLN A 131 31.25 9.41 -51.08
N GLU A 132 32.03 10.46 -50.82
CA GLU A 132 32.67 10.93 -49.56
C GLU A 132 31.76 11.96 -48.80
N ASP A 133 31.97 12.41 -47.56
CA ASP A 133 33.23 12.85 -46.91
C ASP A 133 33.17 12.99 -45.35
N THR A 134 34.35 13.16 -44.73
CA THR A 134 34.76 13.57 -43.35
C THR A 134 33.81 13.56 -42.13
N GLY A 135 34.34 13.02 -41.01
CA GLY A 135 33.92 13.34 -39.63
C GLY A 135 34.32 12.27 -38.60
N ALA A 136 35.10 12.60 -37.56
CA ALA A 136 35.64 11.61 -36.62
C ALA A 136 35.45 11.98 -35.13
N GLU A 137 35.19 10.96 -34.31
CA GLU A 137 35.28 10.97 -32.84
C GLU A 137 36.76 10.75 -32.39
N LYS A 138 37.18 10.70 -31.10
CA LYS A 138 36.51 10.62 -29.79
C LYS A 138 37.49 11.03 -28.66
N THR A 139 36.99 11.04 -27.41
CA THR A 139 37.71 10.87 -26.12
C THR A 139 38.78 11.89 -25.70
N ASP A 140 38.81 12.18 -24.40
CA ASP A 140 40.01 12.58 -23.68
C ASP A 140 39.98 12.01 -22.24
N THR A 141 41.15 11.59 -21.71
CA THR A 141 41.32 11.07 -20.34
C THR A 141 42.74 11.35 -19.84
N PRO A 142 42.94 11.95 -18.66
CA PRO A 142 44.26 12.33 -18.17
C PRO A 142 45.03 11.15 -17.55
N VAL A 143 46.33 11.07 -17.83
CA VAL A 143 47.28 10.16 -17.15
C VAL A 143 48.51 10.96 -16.70
N THR A 144 48.96 10.70 -15.47
CA THR A 144 50.09 11.38 -14.82
C THR A 144 51.45 10.95 -15.36
N THR A 145 52.40 11.89 -15.45
CA THR A 145 53.85 11.62 -15.45
C THR A 145 54.60 12.54 -14.49
N LYS A 146 55.77 12.09 -14.03
CA LYS A 146 56.67 12.82 -13.14
C LYS A 146 57.57 13.79 -13.91
N PHE A 147 58.14 14.76 -13.20
CA PHE A 147 59.35 15.47 -13.61
C PHE A 147 60.56 14.95 -12.82
N GLU A 148 61.68 14.78 -13.50
CA GLU A 148 63.04 14.64 -12.94
C GLU A 148 63.92 15.65 -13.69
N ASP A 149 64.83 16.36 -13.02
CA ASP A 149 65.90 17.08 -13.68
C ASP A 149 67.18 17.17 -12.81
N SER A 150 68.31 17.00 -13.51
CA SER A 150 69.75 17.14 -13.22
C SER A 150 70.34 17.29 -11.80
N ASP A 151 71.45 16.58 -11.58
CA ASP A 151 72.35 16.62 -10.42
C ASP A 151 73.26 17.87 -10.33
N THR A 152 73.71 18.23 -9.12
CA THR A 152 75.15 18.42 -8.86
C THR A 152 75.55 18.37 -7.38
N GLU A 153 76.52 17.49 -7.07
CA GLU A 153 77.54 17.51 -6.00
C GLU A 153 77.22 18.03 -4.57
N THR A 154 77.49 17.19 -3.57
CA THR A 154 77.38 17.45 -2.13
C THR A 154 78.57 18.18 -1.51
N ALA A 155 78.33 19.00 -0.47
CA ALA A 155 79.33 19.34 0.54
C ALA A 155 78.69 19.50 1.93
N ASP A 156 79.19 18.77 2.93
CA ASP A 156 78.81 18.94 4.33
C ASP A 156 79.29 20.27 4.91
N HIS A 157 78.50 20.88 5.79
CA HIS A 157 78.98 21.34 7.10
C HIS A 157 77.81 21.61 8.06
N ALA A 158 78.01 21.37 9.35
CA ALA A 158 76.98 21.45 10.38
C ALA A 158 77.30 22.50 11.47
N ASP A 159 76.25 22.92 12.18
CA ASP A 159 76.23 23.81 13.36
C ASP A 159 76.62 25.29 13.09
N GLY A 160 75.86 26.23 13.67
CA GLY A 160 76.05 27.66 13.39
C GLY A 160 74.91 28.63 13.72
N SER A 161 74.54 28.73 15.01
CA SER A 161 73.90 29.92 15.66
C SER A 161 72.54 30.46 15.21
N ASP A 162 71.73 30.87 16.20
CA ASP A 162 70.66 31.86 16.03
C ASP A 162 71.20 33.19 15.50
N ASP A 163 70.56 33.78 14.48
CA ASP A 163 70.75 35.21 14.12
C ASP A 163 69.43 35.98 14.30
N ASP A 164 69.07 36.17 15.57
CA ASP A 164 67.82 36.77 16.05
C ASP A 164 67.80 38.31 15.85
N ARG A 165 68.05 38.78 14.62
CA ARG A 165 68.42 40.19 14.33
C ARG A 165 67.95 40.79 12.99
N ASN A 166 66.69 40.65 12.59
CA ASN A 166 66.04 41.74 11.83
C ASN A 166 64.49 41.74 11.84
N GLN A 167 63.85 42.11 12.95
CA GLN A 167 62.43 42.53 12.94
C GLN A 167 62.19 43.76 13.83
N ALA A 168 62.72 44.91 13.42
CA ALA A 168 62.47 46.20 14.05
C ALA A 168 61.98 47.23 13.02
N GLY A 169 60.70 47.14 12.61
CA GLY A 169 60.05 48.14 11.75
C GLY A 169 59.14 47.62 10.63
N ALA A 170 58.95 46.31 10.50
CA ALA A 170 57.96 45.76 9.56
C ALA A 170 56.54 46.00 10.08
N LEU A 171 55.86 47.02 9.53
CA LEU A 171 54.41 47.16 9.70
C LEU A 171 53.72 46.08 8.86
N ALA A 172 52.96 45.19 9.52
CA ALA A 172 52.03 44.33 8.81
C ALA A 172 50.93 45.20 8.15
N PRO A 173 50.46 44.85 6.95
CA PRO A 173 49.29 45.50 6.38
C PRO A 173 48.07 45.20 7.28
N GLU A 174 47.29 46.22 7.62
CA GLU A 174 46.04 45.98 8.36
C GLU A 174 45.06 45.18 7.48
N PRO A 175 44.42 44.13 8.01
CA PRO A 175 43.49 43.30 7.26
C PRO A 175 42.26 44.13 6.89
N THR A 176 42.26 44.67 5.67
CA THR A 176 41.22 45.57 5.15
C THR A 176 40.07 44.80 4.49
N GLU A 177 40.03 43.48 4.66
CA GLU A 177 38.92 42.62 4.28
C GLU A 177 38.05 42.38 5.51
N ILE A 178 36.95 43.15 5.58
CA ILE A 178 35.78 42.73 6.36
C ILE A 178 35.36 41.37 5.77
N PRO A 179 35.17 40.31 6.58
CA PRO A 179 34.63 39.07 6.07
C PRO A 179 33.30 39.37 5.38
N GLN A 180 33.24 39.19 4.06
CA GLN A 180 31.95 39.12 3.39
C GLN A 180 31.27 37.87 3.93
N GLU A 181 30.14 38.05 4.62
CA GLU A 181 29.24 36.94 4.91
C GLU A 181 28.86 36.33 3.57
N THR A 182 29.38 35.13 3.27
CA THR A 182 28.90 34.31 2.17
C THR A 182 27.39 34.16 2.39
N PRO A 183 26.53 34.59 1.45
CA PRO A 183 25.10 34.43 1.63
C PRO A 183 24.81 32.94 1.85
N GLU A 184 24.04 32.62 2.90
CA GLU A 184 23.57 31.25 3.09
C GLU A 184 22.81 30.85 1.82
N VAL A 185 23.26 29.76 1.19
CA VAL A 185 22.58 29.20 0.03
C VAL A 185 21.33 28.53 0.57
N GLU A 186 20.20 29.24 0.45
CA GLU A 186 18.88 28.76 0.83
C GLU A 186 18.63 27.40 0.16
N ASP A 187 18.49 26.34 0.95
CA ASP A 187 18.27 24.99 0.43
C ASP A 187 16.80 24.85 0.03
N LEU A 188 16.52 25.13 -1.24
CA LEU A 188 15.16 25.14 -1.80
C LEU A 188 14.59 23.72 -2.04
N ARG A 189 15.33 22.67 -1.67
CA ARG A 189 14.88 21.28 -1.85
C ARG A 189 13.67 20.95 -0.96
N PRO A 190 12.76 20.06 -1.42
CA PRO A 190 11.75 19.48 -0.55
C PRO A 190 12.36 18.75 0.65
N THR A 191 11.67 18.79 1.79
CA THR A 191 11.97 17.91 2.92
C THR A 191 11.16 16.63 2.79
N ILE A 192 11.80 15.47 3.01
CA ILE A 192 11.19 14.13 2.96
C ILE A 192 11.32 13.47 4.34
N SER A 193 10.25 12.81 4.79
CA SER A 193 10.21 12.01 6.01
C SER A 193 9.45 10.70 5.77
N SER A 194 9.88 9.61 6.42
CA SER A 194 9.21 8.31 6.40
C SER A 194 9.50 7.53 7.68
N ASP A 195 8.76 6.44 7.91
CA ASP A 195 8.99 5.50 9.03
C ASP A 195 10.00 4.38 8.69
N LEU A 196 10.51 4.32 7.46
CA LEU A 196 11.54 3.36 7.05
C LEU A 196 12.87 3.62 7.77
N THR A 197 13.55 2.54 8.16
CA THR A 197 14.91 2.59 8.70
C THR A 197 15.91 1.94 7.73
N ASP A 198 17.04 2.59 7.49
CA ASP A 198 18.11 1.99 6.68
C ASP A 198 18.73 0.79 7.41
N GLY A 199 18.73 -0.38 6.75
CA GLY A 199 19.09 -1.67 7.35
C GLY A 199 17.97 -2.38 8.10
N GLU A 200 16.71 -1.98 7.95
CA GLU A 200 15.54 -2.65 8.54
C GLU A 200 15.35 -4.06 7.96
N THR A 201 15.15 -5.08 8.82
CA THR A 201 14.80 -6.44 8.40
C THR A 201 13.30 -6.68 8.59
N ILE A 202 12.64 -7.11 7.52
CA ILE A 202 11.21 -7.38 7.45
C ILE A 202 10.98 -8.89 7.41
N HIS A 203 10.14 -9.38 8.32
CA HIS A 203 9.76 -10.80 8.42
C HIS A 203 8.44 -11.12 7.70
N LYS A 204 8.07 -10.30 6.70
CA LYS A 204 6.85 -10.40 5.87
C LYS A 204 7.20 -10.29 4.37
N GLU A 205 6.29 -10.70 3.49
CA GLU A 205 6.46 -10.58 2.02
C GLU A 205 6.37 -9.13 1.50
N SER A 206 5.81 -8.21 2.29
CA SER A 206 5.69 -6.80 1.96
C SER A 206 5.83 -5.90 3.19
N ARG A 207 6.18 -4.62 2.98
CA ARG A 207 6.20 -3.54 3.98
C ARG A 207 5.34 -2.37 3.51
N VAL A 208 4.44 -1.89 4.37
CA VAL A 208 3.61 -0.69 4.14
C VAL A 208 4.18 0.49 4.92
N PHE A 209 4.83 1.40 4.22
CA PHE A 209 5.46 2.57 4.82
C PHE A 209 4.69 3.85 4.49
N SER A 210 4.88 4.84 5.36
CA SER A 210 4.32 6.17 5.30
C SER A 210 5.36 7.18 4.83
N VAL A 211 4.96 8.09 3.95
CA VAL A 211 5.80 9.18 3.44
C VAL A 211 5.09 10.51 3.72
N TYR A 212 5.84 11.48 4.23
CA TYR A 212 5.41 12.86 4.35
C TYR A 212 6.47 13.74 3.69
N ALA A 213 6.04 14.73 2.89
CA ALA A 213 6.98 15.63 2.23
C ALA A 213 6.39 17.04 2.07
N GLU A 214 7.25 18.05 2.18
CA GLU A 214 6.90 19.46 2.06
C GLU A 214 7.89 20.17 1.13
N ASP A 215 7.43 21.19 0.39
CA ASP A 215 8.36 22.15 -0.24
C ASP A 215 8.96 23.12 0.78
N TYR A 216 10.01 23.86 0.39
CA TYR A 216 10.72 24.83 1.24
C TYR A 216 9.86 25.99 1.80
N LYS A 217 8.55 26.00 1.54
CA LYS A 217 7.57 26.93 2.11
C LYS A 217 6.56 26.23 3.04
N GLU A 218 6.93 25.08 3.60
CA GLU A 218 6.13 24.31 4.58
C GLU A 218 4.77 23.88 3.97
N ARG A 219 4.76 23.53 2.68
CA ARG A 219 3.54 23.09 1.97
C ARG A 219 3.64 21.63 1.59
N VAL A 220 2.72 20.84 2.14
CA VAL A 220 2.54 19.41 1.86
C VAL A 220 2.49 19.14 0.36
N LEU A 221 3.25 18.14 -0.07
CA LEU A 221 3.28 17.61 -1.43
C LEU A 221 2.27 16.48 -1.61
N THR A 222 1.66 16.39 -2.78
CA THR A 222 0.66 15.36 -3.12
C THR A 222 1.31 14.12 -3.76
N PRO A 223 0.62 12.96 -3.85
CA PRO A 223 1.18 11.75 -4.46
C PRO A 223 1.66 11.92 -5.91
N SER A 224 1.09 12.86 -6.67
CA SER A 224 1.54 13.20 -8.03
C SER A 224 2.86 13.96 -8.10
N GLN A 225 3.33 14.50 -6.97
CA GLN A 225 4.63 15.17 -6.80
C GLN A 225 5.72 14.23 -6.25
N LEU A 226 5.35 13.00 -5.91
CA LEU A 226 6.27 11.95 -5.46
C LEU A 226 6.51 10.91 -6.56
N THR A 227 7.73 10.41 -6.63
CA THR A 227 8.06 9.15 -7.29
C THR A 227 8.76 8.27 -6.29
N VAL A 228 8.04 7.23 -5.87
CA VAL A 228 8.52 6.21 -4.93
C VAL A 228 8.75 4.92 -5.69
N THR A 229 9.88 4.26 -5.45
CA THR A 229 10.23 2.98 -6.07
C THR A 229 10.67 1.94 -5.04
N CYS A 230 10.52 0.67 -5.38
CA CYS A 230 11.20 -0.45 -4.73
C CYS A 230 11.94 -1.24 -5.81
N ASN A 231 13.25 -1.43 -5.67
CA ASN A 231 14.11 -2.10 -6.66
C ASN A 231 14.03 -1.48 -8.08
N GLY A 232 13.71 -0.19 -8.16
CA GLY A 232 13.50 0.54 -9.41
C GLY A 232 12.06 0.48 -9.98
N GLU A 233 11.21 -0.43 -9.50
CA GLU A 233 9.80 -0.48 -9.89
C GLU A 233 9.00 0.61 -9.17
N LYS A 234 8.17 1.37 -9.90
CA LYS A 234 7.40 2.49 -9.32
C LYS A 234 6.20 1.98 -8.52
N LEU A 235 6.12 2.41 -7.26
CA LEU A 235 5.00 2.13 -6.37
C LEU A 235 3.87 3.16 -6.57
N SER A 236 2.63 2.68 -6.48
CA SER A 236 1.43 3.53 -6.34
C SER A 236 1.14 3.80 -4.87
N SER A 237 0.65 5.00 -4.56
CA SER A 237 0.15 5.34 -3.23
C SER A 237 -1.16 4.62 -2.95
N ILE A 238 -1.25 3.90 -1.83
CA ILE A 238 -2.43 3.11 -1.45
C ILE A 238 -3.41 3.88 -0.56
N SER A 239 -2.94 4.87 0.21
CA SER A 239 -3.80 5.84 0.90
C SER A 239 -3.12 7.20 1.07
N THR A 240 -3.90 8.23 1.38
CA THR A 240 -3.40 9.55 1.77
C THR A 240 -4.33 10.14 2.81
N ASP A 241 -3.83 10.40 4.01
CA ASP A 241 -4.58 11.01 5.11
C ASP A 241 -3.76 12.13 5.75
N ASN A 242 -4.36 13.30 5.97
CA ASN A 242 -3.74 14.48 6.58
C ASN A 242 -2.34 14.86 6.01
N GLY A 243 -2.07 14.54 4.74
CA GLY A 243 -0.78 14.76 4.06
C GLY A 243 0.22 13.61 4.17
N VAL A 244 -0.05 12.59 4.97
CA VAL A 244 0.74 11.35 5.03
C VAL A 244 0.26 10.39 3.94
N ILE A 245 1.16 9.99 3.07
CA ILE A 245 0.91 9.15 1.89
C ILE A 245 1.49 7.76 2.16
N ARG A 246 0.69 6.69 2.07
CA ARG A 246 1.18 5.32 2.28
C ARG A 246 1.48 4.61 0.97
N TYR A 247 2.51 3.77 0.99
CA TYR A 247 2.95 2.93 -0.12
C TYR A 247 3.20 1.50 0.39
N LYS A 248 3.07 0.50 -0.49
CA LYS A 248 3.39 -0.90 -0.19
C LYS A 248 4.48 -1.39 -1.11
N ALA A 249 5.61 -1.81 -0.55
CA ALA A 249 6.66 -2.51 -1.27
C ALA A 249 6.51 -4.02 -1.06
N TYR A 250 6.42 -4.78 -2.15
CA TYR A 250 6.66 -6.23 -2.12
C TYR A 250 8.17 -6.48 -2.21
N LEU A 251 8.68 -7.41 -1.40
CA LEU A 251 10.11 -7.46 -1.06
C LEU A 251 10.83 -8.70 -1.60
N ASN A 252 12.04 -8.49 -2.13
CA ASN A 252 13.08 -9.48 -2.36
C ASN A 252 13.96 -9.63 -1.11
N GLU A 253 14.99 -10.49 -1.13
CA GLU A 253 15.94 -10.69 -0.01
C GLU A 253 16.61 -9.37 0.44
N SER A 254 16.93 -8.48 -0.50
CA SER A 254 17.47 -7.14 -0.28
C SER A 254 16.76 -6.17 -1.21
N ASN A 255 16.42 -4.98 -0.72
CA ASN A 255 15.61 -4.01 -1.44
C ASN A 255 16.15 -2.59 -1.28
N GLU A 256 16.31 -1.86 -2.38
CA GLU A 256 16.42 -0.40 -2.31
C GLU A 256 15.02 0.20 -2.46
N ILE A 257 14.57 0.94 -1.44
CA ILE A 257 13.38 1.79 -1.53
C ILE A 257 13.85 3.23 -1.68
N SER A 258 13.39 3.90 -2.74
CA SER A 258 13.76 5.28 -3.04
C SER A 258 12.53 6.18 -3.09
N ILE A 259 12.58 7.32 -2.41
CA ILE A 259 11.54 8.34 -2.34
C ILE A 259 12.10 9.62 -2.94
N THR A 260 11.63 10.01 -4.13
CA THR A 260 11.96 11.28 -4.77
C THR A 260 10.76 12.22 -4.70
N ALA A 261 10.97 13.43 -4.21
CA ALA A 261 9.95 14.48 -4.13
C ALA A 261 10.35 15.67 -5.03
N THR A 262 9.40 16.19 -5.81
CA THR A 262 9.62 17.39 -6.66
C THR A 262 8.55 18.44 -6.40
N ASP A 263 8.97 19.65 -6.02
CA ASP A 263 8.03 20.75 -5.77
C ASP A 263 7.49 21.41 -7.05
N ARG A 264 6.55 22.34 -6.87
CA ARG A 264 5.92 23.10 -7.96
C ARG A 264 6.84 24.12 -8.65
N TYR A 265 8.08 24.27 -8.18
CA TYR A 265 9.10 25.14 -8.76
C TYR A 265 10.20 24.34 -9.50
N GLY A 266 10.19 23.01 -9.37
CA GLY A 266 11.19 22.11 -9.96
C GLY A 266 12.38 21.82 -9.05
N ASN A 267 12.30 22.14 -7.75
CA ASN A 267 13.29 21.67 -6.77
C ASN A 267 12.99 20.20 -6.44
N THR A 268 14.03 19.36 -6.41
CA THR A 268 13.91 17.92 -6.15
C THR A 268 14.80 17.51 -4.98
N ASP A 269 14.34 16.57 -4.16
CA ASP A 269 15.20 15.79 -3.29
C ASP A 269 14.90 14.28 -3.39
N THR A 270 15.87 13.46 -2.99
CA THR A 270 15.75 11.99 -3.02
C THR A 270 16.35 11.37 -1.76
N VAL A 271 15.57 10.52 -1.08
CA VAL A 271 16.02 9.66 0.02
C VAL A 271 15.91 8.21 -0.43
N SER A 272 17.02 7.46 -0.40
CA SER A 272 17.02 5.99 -0.56
C SER A 272 17.38 5.32 0.77
N VAL A 273 16.81 4.15 1.02
CA VAL A 273 17.12 3.26 2.15
C VAL A 273 17.17 1.80 1.67
N THR A 274 17.95 0.97 2.36
CA THR A 274 18.01 -0.48 2.12
C THR A 274 17.18 -1.22 3.16
N VAL A 275 16.27 -2.10 2.74
CA VAL A 275 15.52 -3.00 3.64
C VAL A 275 15.63 -4.46 3.19
N TYR A 276 15.74 -5.38 4.13
CA TYR A 276 15.96 -6.81 3.89
C TYR A 276 14.70 -7.64 4.17
N LYS A 277 14.50 -8.75 3.45
CA LYS A 277 13.45 -9.74 3.77
C LYS A 277 14.08 -11.00 4.32
N GLU A 278 13.69 -11.40 5.53
CA GLU A 278 14.14 -12.63 6.18
C GLU A 278 12.93 -13.39 6.76
N ILE A 279 12.35 -14.32 5.99
CA ILE A 279 11.25 -15.16 6.47
C ILE A 279 11.83 -16.45 7.07
N ASN A 280 11.89 -16.50 8.40
CA ASN A 280 12.47 -17.61 9.16
C ASN A 280 11.53 -18.83 9.18
N GLY A 281 11.56 -19.64 8.12
CA GLY A 281 10.69 -20.81 7.89
C GLY A 281 10.82 -22.00 8.87
N ASN A 282 11.31 -21.78 10.09
CA ASN A 282 11.24 -22.72 11.21
C ASN A 282 10.34 -22.23 12.36
N GLU A 283 9.92 -20.95 12.33
CA GLU A 283 9.11 -20.34 13.38
C GLU A 283 7.74 -19.95 12.79
N GLU A 284 6.80 -20.89 12.89
CA GLU A 284 5.35 -20.62 12.83
C GLU A 284 4.94 -19.84 14.10
N GLU A 285 5.52 -18.66 14.32
CA GLU A 285 4.88 -17.67 15.19
C GLU A 285 3.61 -17.21 14.46
N GLU A 286 2.45 -17.72 14.91
CA GLU A 286 1.15 -17.23 14.46
C GLU A 286 1.14 -15.70 14.60
N GLU A 287 1.03 -14.98 13.48
CA GLU A 287 1.05 -13.52 13.48
C GLU A 287 -0.02 -13.01 14.46
N GLN A 288 0.40 -12.21 15.44
CA GLN A 288 -0.53 -11.75 16.47
C GLN A 288 -1.41 -10.65 15.88
N PRO A 289 -2.76 -10.74 16.01
CA PRO A 289 -3.65 -9.67 15.54
C PRO A 289 -3.28 -8.32 16.15
N ALA A 290 -3.23 -7.29 15.31
CA ALA A 290 -3.04 -5.90 15.75
C ALA A 290 -4.27 -5.37 16.48
N GLY A 291 -5.46 -5.92 16.17
CA GLY A 291 -6.71 -5.66 16.85
C GLY A 291 -7.83 -6.53 16.30
N THR A 292 -9.07 -6.23 16.72
CA THR A 292 -10.30 -6.87 16.26
C THR A 292 -11.30 -5.82 15.77
N ILE A 293 -12.06 -6.14 14.72
CA ILE A 293 -13.22 -5.35 14.27
C ILE A 293 -14.50 -6.17 14.35
N THR A 294 -15.64 -5.49 14.47
CA THR A 294 -16.96 -6.10 14.24
C THR A 294 -17.31 -5.97 12.76
N PHE A 295 -17.42 -7.08 12.02
CA PHE A 295 -17.73 -7.09 10.57
C PHE A 295 -19.14 -7.65 10.28
N SER A 296 -19.86 -7.02 9.35
CA SER A 296 -21.09 -7.55 8.74
C SER A 296 -21.10 -7.46 7.20
N LEU A 297 -21.76 -8.43 6.57
CA LEU A 297 -22.20 -8.39 5.16
C LEU A 297 -23.74 -8.43 5.16
N GLU A 298 -24.39 -7.41 4.62
CA GLU A 298 -25.82 -7.15 4.80
C GLU A 298 -26.57 -6.99 3.48
N GLY A 299 -27.80 -7.52 3.43
CA GLY A 299 -28.77 -7.36 2.35
C GLY A 299 -30.17 -7.09 2.91
N SER A 300 -30.28 -6.22 3.92
CA SER A 300 -31.55 -5.80 4.53
C SER A 300 -32.48 -5.11 3.52
N THR A 301 -31.91 -4.38 2.56
CA THR A 301 -32.55 -3.76 1.39
C THR A 301 -33.33 -4.73 0.50
N ILE A 302 -33.00 -6.02 0.55
CA ILE A 302 -33.71 -7.11 -0.13
C ILE A 302 -34.24 -8.17 0.87
N GLY A 303 -34.46 -7.77 2.13
CA GLY A 303 -35.10 -8.58 3.17
C GLY A 303 -34.24 -9.68 3.81
N LEU A 304 -33.01 -9.90 3.33
CA LEU A 304 -32.13 -10.97 3.79
C LEU A 304 -31.48 -10.70 5.16
N GLY A 305 -31.43 -9.42 5.57
CA GLY A 305 -30.72 -9.00 6.78
C GLY A 305 -29.22 -9.30 6.66
N ASN A 306 -28.63 -9.93 7.68
CA ASN A 306 -27.19 -10.20 7.68
C ASN A 306 -26.87 -11.53 7.01
N ILE A 307 -26.22 -11.45 5.85
CA ILE A 307 -25.71 -12.57 5.05
C ILE A 307 -24.48 -13.20 5.74
N ILE A 308 -23.70 -12.36 6.43
CA ILE A 308 -22.63 -12.71 7.38
C ILE A 308 -22.67 -11.71 8.55
N GLY A 309 -22.54 -12.19 9.78
CA GLY A 309 -22.31 -11.34 10.96
C GLY A 309 -23.56 -10.76 11.67
N PRO A 310 -23.39 -9.78 12.58
CA PRO A 310 -22.12 -9.13 12.90
C PRO A 310 -21.21 -10.11 13.65
N THR A 311 -19.91 -10.09 13.36
CA THR A 311 -18.94 -10.99 14.00
C THR A 311 -17.62 -10.30 14.23
N GLU A 312 -17.00 -10.60 15.37
CA GLU A 312 -15.63 -10.21 15.68
C GLU A 312 -14.67 -10.93 14.73
N VAL A 313 -13.79 -10.17 14.06
CA VAL A 313 -12.75 -10.71 13.18
C VAL A 313 -11.42 -9.99 13.41
N PRO A 314 -10.30 -10.71 13.51
CA PRO A 314 -8.99 -10.10 13.70
C PRO A 314 -8.52 -9.38 12.43
N PHE A 315 -7.72 -8.34 12.60
CA PHE A 315 -6.89 -7.74 11.56
C PHE A 315 -5.42 -7.68 11.98
N TYR A 316 -4.52 -7.62 11.01
CA TYR A 316 -3.07 -7.68 11.22
C TYR A 316 -2.38 -6.33 10.96
N GLU A 317 -1.15 -6.21 11.46
CA GLU A 317 -0.38 -4.97 11.29
C GLU A 317 -0.04 -4.75 9.80
N GLU A 318 -0.26 -3.52 9.32
CA GLU A 318 -0.18 -3.11 7.91
C GLU A 318 -1.27 -3.68 6.97
N GLU A 319 -2.30 -4.34 7.51
CA GLU A 319 -3.41 -4.88 6.71
C GLU A 319 -4.43 -3.80 6.26
N THR A 320 -4.80 -3.82 4.97
CA THR A 320 -5.92 -3.02 4.43
C THR A 320 -7.23 -3.82 4.38
N LEU A 321 -8.37 -3.14 4.45
CA LEU A 321 -9.69 -3.76 4.59
C LEU A 321 -10.02 -4.90 3.59
N PRO A 322 -9.60 -4.87 2.30
CA PRO A 322 -9.85 -5.97 1.37
C PRO A 322 -9.28 -7.31 1.83
N TYR A 323 -8.14 -7.33 2.52
CA TYR A 323 -7.53 -8.58 3.02
C TYR A 323 -8.33 -9.18 4.19
N VAL A 324 -8.88 -8.33 5.06
CA VAL A 324 -9.82 -8.75 6.11
C VAL A 324 -11.10 -9.30 5.47
N LEU A 325 -11.70 -8.55 4.54
CA LEU A 325 -12.91 -8.95 3.81
C LEU A 325 -12.71 -10.30 3.08
N ASN A 326 -11.60 -10.47 2.38
CA ASN A 326 -11.19 -11.73 1.74
C ASN A 326 -11.17 -12.88 2.74
N ARG A 327 -10.52 -12.69 3.90
CA ARG A 327 -10.47 -13.70 4.98
C ARG A 327 -11.86 -14.05 5.51
N VAL A 328 -12.76 -13.07 5.65
CA VAL A 328 -14.15 -13.32 6.10
C VAL A 328 -14.97 -14.07 5.05
N LEU A 329 -14.96 -13.61 3.79
CA LEU A 329 -15.75 -14.22 2.71
C LEU A 329 -15.34 -15.67 2.44
N TYR A 330 -14.03 -15.96 2.36
CA TYR A 330 -13.54 -17.34 2.23
C TYR A 330 -13.90 -18.20 3.46
N SER A 331 -13.81 -17.66 4.67
CA SER A 331 -14.21 -18.39 5.90
C SER A 331 -15.72 -18.68 5.95
N ALA A 332 -16.54 -17.82 5.34
CA ALA A 332 -17.99 -18.00 5.19
C ALA A 332 -18.38 -18.90 3.99
N GLY A 333 -17.39 -19.46 3.26
CA GLY A 333 -17.62 -20.32 2.11
C GLY A 333 -18.12 -19.59 0.85
N CYS A 334 -17.94 -18.28 0.77
CA CYS A 334 -18.26 -17.49 -0.41
C CYS A 334 -17.07 -17.46 -1.39
N GLN A 335 -17.35 -17.34 -2.68
CA GLN A 335 -16.44 -16.66 -3.62
C GLN A 335 -16.89 -15.20 -3.75
N TYR A 336 -16.09 -14.37 -4.41
CA TYR A 336 -16.45 -12.98 -4.67
C TYR A 336 -15.68 -12.45 -5.88
N HIS A 337 -16.27 -11.47 -6.56
CA HIS A 337 -15.64 -10.74 -7.66
C HIS A 337 -15.39 -9.29 -7.26
N PHE A 338 -14.33 -8.68 -7.78
CA PHE A 338 -13.97 -7.29 -7.50
C PHE A 338 -13.32 -6.64 -8.73
N THR A 339 -13.27 -5.30 -8.74
CA THR A 339 -12.47 -4.52 -9.70
C THR A 339 -11.21 -3.96 -9.03
N GLY A 340 -10.22 -3.59 -9.83
CA GLY A 340 -8.91 -3.13 -9.33
C GLY A 340 -8.05 -4.27 -8.76
N SER A 341 -7.37 -4.00 -7.64
CA SER A 341 -6.61 -4.99 -6.87
C SER A 341 -6.78 -4.75 -5.36
N MET A 342 -6.33 -5.71 -4.55
CA MET A 342 -6.35 -5.63 -3.08
C MET A 342 -5.69 -4.35 -2.52
N ASP A 343 -4.71 -3.81 -3.25
CA ASP A 343 -3.94 -2.62 -2.85
C ASP A 343 -4.38 -1.34 -3.59
N ALA A 344 -5.05 -1.45 -4.74
CA ALA A 344 -5.36 -0.31 -5.61
C ALA A 344 -6.74 -0.40 -6.28
N GLY A 345 -7.65 0.50 -5.92
CA GLY A 345 -8.94 0.66 -6.59
C GLY A 345 -9.94 -0.46 -6.32
N PHE A 346 -9.89 -1.07 -5.14
CA PHE A 346 -10.76 -2.20 -4.78
C PHE A 346 -12.22 -1.77 -4.64
N TYR A 347 -13.09 -2.41 -5.42
CA TYR A 347 -14.54 -2.37 -5.24
C TYR A 347 -15.12 -3.78 -5.36
N LEU A 348 -15.99 -4.15 -4.41
CA LEU A 348 -16.65 -5.45 -4.36
C LEU A 348 -17.80 -5.50 -5.38
N LYS A 349 -17.63 -6.30 -6.44
CA LYS A 349 -18.61 -6.42 -7.54
C LYS A 349 -19.72 -7.42 -7.23
N SER A 350 -19.38 -8.62 -6.73
CA SER A 350 -20.35 -9.63 -6.30
C SER A 350 -19.82 -10.49 -5.15
N VAL A 351 -20.73 -11.10 -4.40
CA VAL A 351 -20.46 -12.20 -3.47
C VAL A 351 -21.26 -13.41 -3.92
N ASP A 352 -20.59 -14.54 -4.10
CA ASP A 352 -21.13 -15.74 -4.74
C ASP A 352 -21.15 -16.90 -3.74
N ARG A 353 -22.34 -17.44 -3.46
CA ARG A 353 -22.57 -18.59 -2.58
C ARG A 353 -23.91 -19.21 -2.93
N THR A 354 -23.98 -20.53 -3.06
CA THR A 354 -25.22 -21.23 -3.42
C THR A 354 -26.38 -20.84 -2.49
N GLY A 355 -27.46 -20.33 -3.07
CA GLY A 355 -28.64 -19.86 -2.36
C GLY A 355 -28.48 -18.53 -1.60
N ILE A 356 -27.49 -17.68 -1.88
CA ILE A 356 -27.24 -16.42 -1.15
C ILE A 356 -28.45 -15.47 -1.15
N THR A 357 -29.27 -15.45 -2.20
CA THR A 357 -30.51 -14.64 -2.30
C THR A 357 -31.79 -15.42 -1.95
N SER A 358 -31.67 -16.63 -1.38
CA SER A 358 -32.83 -17.52 -1.15
C SER A 358 -33.88 -16.91 -0.22
N GLY A 359 -35.02 -16.51 -0.80
CA GLY A 359 -36.09 -15.86 -0.05
C GLY A 359 -35.88 -14.36 0.16
N TYR A 360 -35.20 -13.68 -0.77
CA TYR A 360 -35.21 -12.23 -0.83
C TYR A 360 -36.66 -11.70 -0.98
N GLU A 361 -36.95 -10.59 -0.32
CA GLU A 361 -38.23 -9.88 -0.35
C GLU A 361 -37.92 -8.40 -0.11
N ILE A 362 -38.11 -7.55 -1.13
CA ILE A 362 -37.81 -6.12 -1.01
C ILE A 362 -38.77 -5.51 0.03
N PRO A 363 -38.28 -4.79 1.05
CA PRO A 363 -39.17 -4.11 1.99
C PRO A 363 -40.07 -3.12 1.24
N ALA A 364 -41.39 -3.22 1.43
CA ALA A 364 -42.38 -2.45 0.67
C ALA A 364 -42.17 -0.91 0.70
N GLN A 365 -41.42 -0.39 1.68
CA GLN A 365 -41.08 1.03 1.81
C GLN A 365 -39.91 1.45 0.89
N ILE A 366 -39.01 0.51 0.55
CA ILE A 366 -37.98 0.68 -0.48
C ILE A 366 -38.60 0.45 -1.86
N GLU A 367 -39.52 -0.52 -1.98
CA GLU A 367 -40.32 -0.74 -3.20
C GLU A 367 -41.13 0.51 -3.59
N GLU A 368 -41.81 1.16 -2.63
CA GLU A 368 -42.54 2.43 -2.83
C GLU A 368 -41.63 3.55 -3.40
N HIS A 369 -40.43 3.73 -2.84
CA HIS A 369 -39.47 4.72 -3.35
C HIS A 369 -38.87 4.35 -4.73
N LEU A 370 -38.65 3.06 -5.01
CA LEU A 370 -38.20 2.59 -6.33
C LEU A 370 -39.27 2.81 -7.42
N GLU A 371 -40.55 2.66 -7.08
CA GLU A 371 -41.66 3.09 -7.95
C GLU A 371 -41.67 4.62 -8.16
N GLU A 372 -41.45 5.43 -7.10
CA GLU A 372 -41.42 6.89 -7.19
C GLU A 372 -40.30 7.42 -8.12
N VAL A 373 -39.11 6.80 -8.10
CA VAL A 373 -37.98 7.18 -8.98
C VAL A 373 -37.96 6.45 -10.33
N ASN A 374 -38.89 5.51 -10.56
CA ASN A 374 -38.99 4.69 -11.78
C ASN A 374 -37.72 3.84 -12.03
N ASP A 375 -37.11 3.26 -11.00
CA ASP A 375 -36.08 2.20 -11.10
C ASP A 375 -36.69 0.87 -10.64
N ILE A 376 -37.61 0.36 -11.45
CA ILE A 376 -38.46 -0.79 -11.12
C ILE A 376 -37.60 -2.07 -11.09
N PRO A 377 -37.59 -2.83 -9.98
CA PRO A 377 -36.85 -4.09 -9.88
C PRO A 377 -37.18 -5.10 -10.99
N ASP A 378 -36.15 -5.70 -11.59
CA ASP A 378 -36.24 -6.82 -12.53
C ASP A 378 -35.79 -8.14 -11.86
N PRO A 379 -36.73 -9.02 -11.46
CA PRO A 379 -36.41 -10.31 -10.85
C PRO A 379 -35.57 -11.26 -11.72
N ASP A 380 -35.59 -11.13 -13.04
CA ASP A 380 -34.83 -12.04 -13.94
C ASP A 380 -33.31 -11.77 -13.88
N THR A 381 -32.89 -10.61 -13.35
CA THR A 381 -31.48 -10.31 -13.01
C THR A 381 -31.02 -10.96 -11.70
N CYS A 382 -31.94 -11.38 -10.83
CA CYS A 382 -31.62 -11.85 -9.49
C CYS A 382 -31.26 -13.35 -9.47
N SER A 383 -29.96 -13.63 -9.53
CA SER A 383 -29.41 -14.98 -9.38
C SER A 383 -29.70 -15.58 -8.00
N PRO A 384 -29.98 -16.90 -7.89
CA PRO A 384 -30.07 -17.60 -6.60
C PRO A 384 -28.71 -17.69 -5.88
N ASP A 385 -27.61 -17.66 -6.64
CA ASP A 385 -26.28 -18.12 -6.19
C ASP A 385 -25.21 -17.01 -6.15
N TRP A 386 -25.53 -15.77 -6.54
CA TRP A 386 -24.67 -14.60 -6.35
C TRP A 386 -25.50 -13.32 -6.11
N LEU A 387 -24.90 -12.33 -5.44
CA LEU A 387 -25.47 -11.01 -5.18
C LEU A 387 -24.42 -9.93 -5.45
N GLY A 388 -24.75 -8.94 -6.29
CA GLY A 388 -23.77 -7.95 -6.76
C GLY A 388 -24.38 -6.83 -7.59
N GLU A 389 -23.52 -5.99 -8.17
CA GLU A 389 -23.97 -4.87 -9.03
C GLU A 389 -24.88 -5.35 -10.18
N GLY A 390 -25.90 -4.55 -10.50
CA GLY A 390 -26.92 -4.91 -11.49
C GLY A 390 -27.90 -6.01 -11.05
N THR A 391 -27.93 -6.39 -9.76
CA THR A 391 -28.97 -7.27 -9.22
C THR A 391 -30.22 -6.46 -8.88
N LEU A 392 -31.36 -6.83 -9.47
CA LEU A 392 -32.68 -6.18 -9.38
C LEU A 392 -32.77 -4.80 -10.03
N THR A 393 -31.85 -3.87 -9.76
CA THR A 393 -31.94 -2.47 -10.23
C THR A 393 -30.64 -1.98 -10.86
N GLY A 394 -30.73 -0.92 -11.67
CA GLY A 394 -29.56 -0.27 -12.29
C GLY A 394 -28.67 0.46 -11.27
N GLY A 395 -29.25 0.87 -10.13
CA GLY A 395 -28.54 1.48 -9.01
C GLY A 395 -27.97 0.52 -7.97
N SER A 396 -28.00 -0.79 -8.20
CA SER A 396 -27.58 -1.78 -7.21
C SER A 396 -26.06 -2.01 -7.13
N GLY A 397 -25.58 -2.38 -5.94
CA GLY A 397 -24.15 -2.64 -5.70
C GLY A 397 -23.79 -2.80 -4.23
N TRP A 398 -22.49 -2.79 -3.93
CA TRP A 398 -21.97 -2.92 -2.56
C TRP A 398 -21.31 -1.62 -2.09
N MET A 399 -21.76 -1.09 -0.95
CA MET A 399 -21.14 0.04 -0.27
C MET A 399 -20.65 -0.37 1.12
N PHE A 400 -19.70 0.37 1.69
CA PHE A 400 -19.19 0.10 3.04
C PHE A 400 -19.13 1.35 3.91
N SER A 401 -19.38 1.14 5.20
CA SER A 401 -19.24 2.17 6.23
C SER A 401 -18.32 1.70 7.34
N VAL A 402 -17.62 2.66 7.95
CA VAL A 402 -16.74 2.52 9.11
C VAL A 402 -17.35 3.31 10.27
N ASN A 403 -17.74 2.65 11.35
CA ASN A 403 -18.41 3.26 12.50
C ASN A 403 -19.64 4.11 12.12
N GLY A 404 -20.41 3.63 11.14
CA GLY A 404 -21.57 4.34 10.57
C GLY A 404 -21.26 5.47 9.59
N VAL A 405 -19.99 5.72 9.25
CA VAL A 405 -19.57 6.70 8.23
C VAL A 405 -19.20 5.98 6.94
N TYR A 406 -19.93 6.25 5.86
CA TYR A 406 -19.58 5.76 4.53
C TYR A 406 -18.36 6.52 3.99
N LEU A 407 -17.42 5.78 3.37
CA LEU A 407 -16.20 6.38 2.81
C LEU A 407 -16.32 6.48 1.28
N SER A 408 -15.97 7.64 0.74
CA SER A 408 -15.92 7.90 -0.71
C SER A 408 -14.65 7.35 -1.37
N SER A 409 -13.73 6.76 -0.60
CA SER A 409 -12.52 6.09 -1.08
C SER A 409 -12.68 4.56 -1.03
N GLY A 410 -12.11 3.86 -2.02
CA GLY A 410 -12.19 2.40 -2.11
C GLY A 410 -11.60 1.68 -0.88
N MET A 411 -12.08 0.46 -0.59
CA MET A 411 -11.72 -0.27 0.63
C MET A 411 -10.20 -0.43 0.80
N ASN A 412 -9.43 -0.57 -0.29
CA ASN A 412 -7.97 -0.68 -0.28
C ASN A 412 -7.26 0.53 0.38
N THR A 413 -7.93 1.66 0.49
CA THR A 413 -7.39 2.87 1.15
C THR A 413 -7.50 2.84 2.67
N TYR A 414 -8.34 1.95 3.22
CA TYR A 414 -8.68 1.91 4.63
C TYR A 414 -7.88 0.86 5.41
N PHE A 415 -7.34 1.30 6.56
CA PHE A 415 -6.60 0.49 7.52
C PHE A 415 -7.45 0.39 8.79
N PRO A 416 -7.90 -0.81 9.21
CA PRO A 416 -8.70 -0.98 10.41
C PRO A 416 -7.95 -0.59 11.71
N ALA A 417 -8.73 -0.21 12.73
CA ALA A 417 -8.29 -0.01 14.09
C ALA A 417 -9.08 -0.93 15.06
N ASP A 418 -8.55 -1.10 16.29
CA ASP A 418 -9.16 -1.97 17.30
C ASP A 418 -10.50 -1.41 17.78
N GLY A 419 -11.57 -2.18 17.57
CA GLY A 419 -12.95 -1.84 17.94
C GLY A 419 -13.78 -1.13 16.87
N ASP A 420 -13.32 -1.04 15.61
CA ASP A 420 -14.16 -0.49 14.53
C ASP A 420 -15.34 -1.42 14.17
N GLU A 421 -16.48 -0.81 13.85
CA GLU A 421 -17.60 -1.47 13.19
C GLU A 421 -17.50 -1.28 11.66
N ILE A 422 -17.40 -2.38 10.90
CA ILE A 422 -17.39 -2.39 9.44
C ILE A 422 -18.66 -3.07 8.93
N ARG A 423 -19.54 -2.28 8.28
CA ARG A 423 -20.74 -2.79 7.62
C ARG A 423 -20.56 -2.72 6.10
N VAL A 424 -20.60 -3.87 5.43
CA VAL A 424 -20.61 -3.96 3.95
C VAL A 424 -22.03 -4.31 3.51
N ARG A 425 -22.70 -3.38 2.84
CA ARG A 425 -24.16 -3.40 2.66
C ARG A 425 -24.52 -3.34 1.19
N PHE A 426 -25.45 -4.21 0.80
CA PHE A 426 -26.06 -4.19 -0.52
C PHE A 426 -27.07 -3.05 -0.61
N THR A 427 -27.01 -2.27 -1.68
CA THR A 427 -27.92 -1.17 -2.04
C THR A 427 -28.67 -1.54 -3.30
N LEU A 428 -29.91 -1.05 -3.44
CA LEU A 428 -30.70 -1.03 -4.67
C LEU A 428 -30.66 0.34 -5.38
N TYR A 429 -30.31 1.43 -4.70
CA TYR A 429 -30.35 2.77 -5.32
C TYR A 429 -29.20 3.68 -4.90
N TYR A 430 -27.98 3.34 -5.34
CA TYR A 430 -26.76 4.13 -5.15
C TYR A 430 -26.54 4.61 -3.70
N GLY A 431 -26.96 3.81 -2.72
CA GLY A 431 -26.82 4.05 -1.29
C GLY A 431 -27.95 4.81 -0.60
N ALA A 432 -28.93 5.34 -1.35
CA ALA A 432 -30.08 6.08 -0.78
C ALA A 432 -30.90 5.21 0.18
N ASP A 433 -31.04 3.93 -0.14
CA ASP A 433 -31.72 2.88 0.62
C ASP A 433 -30.86 2.22 1.72
N ILE A 434 -29.70 2.79 2.04
CA ILE A 434 -28.87 2.42 3.20
C ILE A 434 -28.36 3.63 4.01
N GLY A 435 -28.84 4.84 3.68
CA GLY A 435 -28.62 6.05 4.46
C GLY A 435 -27.53 7.00 3.93
N GLU A 436 -26.88 6.69 2.80
CA GLU A 436 -25.86 7.52 2.17
C GLU A 436 -26.04 7.51 0.64
N ALA A 437 -26.79 8.45 0.09
CA ALA A 437 -26.96 8.56 -1.35
C ALA A 437 -25.69 9.11 -2.02
N MET A 438 -25.12 8.36 -2.96
CA MET A 438 -24.02 8.84 -3.79
C MET A 438 -24.36 10.21 -4.41
N LEU A 439 -23.32 11.04 -4.56
CA LEU A 439 -23.42 12.44 -5.04
C LEU A 439 -24.25 13.37 -4.14
N GLY A 440 -24.65 12.95 -2.93
CA GLY A 440 -25.39 13.77 -1.98
C GLY A 440 -26.89 13.92 -2.32
N GLY A 441 -27.48 12.84 -2.85
CA GLY A 441 -28.93 12.75 -3.11
C GLY A 441 -29.79 12.67 -1.85
N GLU A 442 -31.09 12.44 -2.05
CA GLU A 442 -32.02 12.14 -0.95
C GLU A 442 -31.79 10.72 -0.42
N THR A 443 -31.85 10.56 0.90
CA THR A 443 -31.72 9.25 1.58
C THR A 443 -33.05 8.82 2.16
N TRP A 444 -33.39 7.55 1.96
CA TRP A 444 -34.70 6.99 2.30
C TRP A 444 -34.73 6.46 3.74
N GLY A 445 -33.59 5.98 4.24
CA GLY A 445 -33.44 5.53 5.63
C GLY A 445 -32.20 4.64 5.84
N ASP A 446 -31.99 4.22 7.09
CA ASP A 446 -31.09 3.12 7.45
C ASP A 446 -31.97 1.91 7.82
N TRP A 447 -31.89 0.84 7.02
CA TRP A 447 -32.83 -0.30 7.02
C TRP A 447 -32.13 -1.64 7.32
#